data_AF-A0A9D3YNH9-F1
#
_entry.id   AF-A0A9D3YNH9-F1
#
_cell.length_a   1.000
_cell.length_b   1.000
_cell.length_c   1.000
_cell.angle_alpha   90.00
_cell.angle_beta   90.00
_cell.angle_gamma   90.00
#
_symmetry.space_group_name_H-M   'P 1'
#
loop_
_entity.id
_entity.type
_entity.pdbx_description
1 polymer ?
#
loop_
_entity_poly.entity_id
_entity_poly.type
_entity_poly.pdbx_seq_one_letter_code
_entity_poly.pdbx_strand_id
1 'polypeptide(L)'
;MPTRNALLPAPLTSAPLWMPNRNALLPAPLTSAPLWMPNRNALLPAHQTSAPPCMPTRNALLPTPLTSAPLWMPNRNALLPAPLTSAPLWMPNRNALLPVPQTSAPLCMPTRNALLPAPMTSVSAWLQPN
;
A
#
# COMPACT_ATOMS: atom_id res chain seq x y z
N MET A 1 11.81 -7.78 -21.99
CA MET A 1 12.74 -7.33 -20.92
C MET A 1 11.94 -6.55 -19.90
N PRO A 2 11.81 -6.97 -18.62
CA PRO A 2 11.19 -6.09 -17.63
C PRO A 2 12.05 -4.83 -17.52
N THR A 3 11.43 -3.68 -17.72
CA THR A 3 12.06 -2.38 -17.64
C THR A 3 12.68 -2.19 -16.26
N ARG A 4 13.93 -1.72 -16.21
CA ARG A 4 14.67 -1.53 -14.96
C ARG A 4 13.91 -0.56 -14.05
N ASN A 5 13.38 0.51 -14.62
CA ASN A 5 12.54 1.49 -13.94
C ASN A 5 11.30 1.75 -14.79
N ALA A 6 10.15 1.93 -14.16
CA ALA A 6 8.95 2.46 -14.79
C ALA A 6 8.47 3.72 -14.07
N LEU A 7 8.13 4.73 -14.85
CA LEU A 7 7.46 5.93 -14.42
C LEU A 7 6.17 6.04 -15.23
N LEU A 8 5.03 6.01 -14.55
CA LEU A 8 3.73 6.23 -15.17
C LEU A 8 3.06 7.41 -14.47
N PRO A 9 3.09 8.62 -15.06
CA PRO A 9 2.56 9.80 -14.42
C PRO A 9 1.02 9.74 -14.40
N ALA A 10 0.44 9.79 -13.19
CA ALA A 10 -1.00 9.93 -12.94
C ALA A 10 -1.92 9.11 -13.87
N PRO A 11 -1.76 7.77 -13.94
CA PRO A 11 -2.64 6.97 -14.77
C PRO A 11 -4.08 7.07 -14.26
N LEU A 12 -4.99 7.45 -15.16
CA LEU A 12 -6.42 7.37 -14.96
C LEU A 12 -6.95 6.20 -15.76
N THR A 13 -7.33 5.11 -15.08
CA THR A 13 -7.80 3.91 -15.79
C THR A 13 -8.83 3.11 -15.02
N SER A 14 -9.82 2.63 -15.76
CA SER A 14 -10.80 1.63 -15.29
C SER A 14 -10.37 0.20 -15.66
N ALA A 15 -9.20 0.03 -16.28
CA ALA A 15 -8.61 -1.26 -16.63
C ALA A 15 -7.54 -1.67 -15.61
N PRO A 16 -7.34 -2.98 -15.37
CA PRO A 16 -6.32 -3.45 -14.45
C PRO A 16 -4.92 -2.99 -14.90
N LEU A 17 -4.12 -2.51 -13.95
CA LEU A 17 -2.77 -2.02 -14.23
C LEU A 17 -1.74 -3.04 -13.72
N TRP A 18 -0.87 -3.50 -14.62
CA TRP A 18 0.22 -4.42 -14.30
C TRP A 18 1.57 -3.76 -14.53
N MET A 19 2.38 -3.64 -13.47
CA MET A 19 3.70 -2.97 -13.54
C MET A 19 4.79 -3.81 -12.85
N PRO A 20 5.29 -4.86 -13.53
CA PRO A 20 6.41 -5.68 -13.07
C PRO A 20 7.76 -5.05 -13.45
N ASN A 21 8.27 -4.17 -12.59
CA ASN A 21 9.56 -3.49 -12.79
C ASN A 21 10.49 -3.72 -11.61
N ARG A 22 11.76 -3.30 -11.72
CA ARG A 22 12.62 -3.29 -10.53
C ARG A 22 12.22 -2.16 -9.60
N ASN A 23 12.04 -0.97 -10.18
CA ASN A 23 11.60 0.23 -9.51
C ASN A 23 10.37 0.79 -10.24
N ALA A 24 9.31 1.10 -9.50
CA ALA A 24 8.11 1.72 -10.07
C ALA A 24 7.76 3.00 -9.31
N LEU A 25 7.49 4.05 -10.06
CA LEU A 25 7.00 5.34 -9.57
C LEU A 25 5.69 5.67 -10.27
N LEU A 26 4.61 5.76 -9.49
CA LEU A 26 3.30 6.20 -9.97
C LEU A 26 2.86 7.38 -9.10
N PRO A 27 3.10 8.62 -9.53
CA PRO A 27 2.55 9.77 -8.86
C PRO A 27 1.04 9.82 -9.14
N ALA A 28 0.21 9.84 -8.09
CA ALA A 28 -1.23 10.08 -8.18
C ALA A 28 -2.04 9.15 -9.13
N PRO A 29 -1.85 7.81 -9.14
CA PRO A 29 -2.72 6.95 -9.92
C PRO A 29 -4.15 6.99 -9.37
N LEU A 30 -5.11 7.11 -10.29
CA LEU A 30 -6.54 6.96 -10.01
C LEU A 30 -7.05 5.75 -10.79
N THR A 31 -7.23 4.62 -10.11
CA THR A 31 -7.64 3.38 -10.77
C THR A 31 -8.88 2.76 -10.13
N SER A 32 -9.88 2.52 -10.96
CA SER A 32 -11.10 1.83 -10.54
C SER A 32 -10.98 0.31 -10.62
N ALA A 33 -9.87 -0.18 -11.19
CA ALA A 33 -9.55 -1.59 -11.36
C ALA A 33 -8.32 -2.02 -10.55
N PRO A 34 -8.09 -3.34 -10.38
CA PRO A 34 -7.01 -3.86 -9.57
C PRO A 34 -5.64 -3.38 -10.05
N LEU A 35 -4.80 -2.99 -9.09
CA LEU A 35 -3.44 -2.55 -9.32
C LEU A 35 -2.46 -3.63 -8.87
N TRP A 36 -1.63 -4.13 -9.78
CA TRP A 36 -0.63 -5.17 -9.51
C TRP A 36 0.78 -4.65 -9.77
N MET A 37 1.58 -4.54 -8.71
CA MET A 37 2.92 -3.95 -8.78
C MET A 37 3.99 -4.79 -8.07
N PRO A 38 4.38 -5.94 -8.63
CA PRO A 38 5.48 -6.73 -8.12
C PRO A 38 6.83 -6.05 -8.45
N ASN A 39 7.36 -5.27 -7.51
CA ASN A 39 8.59 -4.49 -7.70
C ASN A 39 9.59 -4.71 -6.57
N ARG A 40 10.88 -4.38 -6.76
CA ARG A 40 11.77 -4.27 -5.59
C ARG A 40 11.41 -3.03 -4.79
N ASN A 41 11.24 -1.90 -5.46
CA ASN A 41 10.86 -0.64 -4.84
C ASN A 41 9.63 -0.06 -5.54
N ALA A 42 8.61 0.32 -4.77
CA ALA A 42 7.44 1.02 -5.27
C ALA A 42 7.22 2.32 -4.49
N LEU A 43 6.95 3.40 -5.22
CA LEU A 43 6.67 4.72 -4.66
C LEU A 43 5.38 5.28 -5.25
N LEU A 44 4.36 5.41 -4.41
CA LEU A 44 3.01 5.89 -4.74
C LEU A 44 2.65 7.02 -3.76
N PRO A 45 3.05 8.27 -4.03
CA PRO A 45 2.91 9.41 -3.12
C PRO A 45 1.48 9.61 -2.63
N ALA A 46 0.57 9.72 -3.59
CA ALA A 46 -0.86 9.78 -3.42
C ALA A 46 -1.44 8.80 -4.44
N HIS A 47 -2.49 8.10 -4.09
CA HIS A 47 -3.08 7.07 -4.94
C HIS A 47 -4.52 6.87 -4.50
N GLN A 48 -5.42 6.72 -5.46
CA GLN A 48 -6.83 6.44 -5.22
C GLN A 48 -7.19 5.14 -5.94
N THR A 49 -7.55 4.11 -5.18
CA THR A 49 -8.06 2.84 -5.73
C THR A 49 -9.41 2.46 -5.17
N SER A 50 -10.31 2.11 -6.08
CA SER A 50 -11.62 1.54 -5.74
C SER A 50 -11.63 0.02 -5.76
N ALA A 51 -10.60 -0.61 -6.32
CA ALA A 51 -10.41 -2.06 -6.43
C ALA A 51 -9.16 -2.49 -5.65
N PRO A 52 -9.06 -3.75 -5.21
CA PRO A 52 -7.98 -4.19 -4.32
C PRO A 52 -6.61 -4.06 -4.98
N PRO A 53 -5.70 -3.21 -4.44
CA PRO A 53 -4.31 -3.18 -4.87
C PRO A 53 -3.48 -4.30 -4.23
N CYS A 54 -2.59 -4.88 -5.03
CA CYS A 54 -1.63 -5.90 -4.62
C CYS A 54 -0.21 -5.43 -4.93
N MET A 55 0.56 -5.21 -3.86
CA MET A 55 1.88 -4.56 -3.94
C MET A 55 2.95 -5.43 -3.26
N PRO A 56 3.33 -6.59 -3.82
CA PRO A 56 4.40 -7.40 -3.26
C PRO A 56 5.76 -6.77 -3.61
N THR A 57 6.41 -6.16 -2.63
CA THR A 57 7.67 -5.45 -2.86
C THR A 57 8.72 -5.69 -1.78
N ARG A 58 9.97 -5.25 -2.01
CA ARG A 58 10.94 -5.19 -0.90
C ARG A 58 10.68 -3.94 -0.06
N ASN A 59 10.53 -2.80 -0.71
CA ASN A 59 10.27 -1.51 -0.07
C ASN A 59 9.08 -0.83 -0.76
N ALA A 60 8.08 -0.44 0.04
CA ALA A 60 6.93 0.35 -0.41
C ALA A 60 6.86 1.66 0.36
N LEU A 61 6.69 2.77 -0.37
CA LEU A 61 6.43 4.09 0.20
C LEU A 61 5.10 4.63 -0.33
N LEU A 62 4.10 4.68 0.54
CA LEU A 62 2.75 5.16 0.25
C LEU A 62 2.36 6.24 1.28
N PRO A 63 2.75 7.52 1.08
CA PRO A 63 2.44 8.66 1.96
C PRO A 63 0.96 8.81 2.28
N THR A 64 0.11 8.90 1.26
CA THR A 64 -1.33 9.16 1.40
C THR A 64 -2.16 8.27 0.47
N PRO A 65 -2.20 6.95 0.70
CA PRO A 65 -3.08 6.06 -0.05
C PRO A 65 -4.53 6.25 0.40
N LEU A 66 -5.44 6.42 -0.55
CA LEU A 66 -6.87 6.39 -0.33
C LEU A 66 -7.43 5.13 -1.00
N THR A 67 -7.90 4.17 -0.21
CA THR A 67 -8.45 2.92 -0.76
C THR A 67 -9.81 2.60 -0.17
N SER A 68 -10.78 2.37 -1.06
CA SER A 68 -12.10 1.87 -0.67
C SER A 68 -12.17 0.34 -0.66
N ALA A 69 -11.15 -0.32 -1.21
CA ALA A 69 -11.02 -1.78 -1.27
C ALA A 69 -9.90 -2.30 -0.35
N PRO A 70 -9.90 -3.61 -0.02
CA PRO A 70 -8.85 -4.22 0.78
C PRO A 70 -7.47 -4.01 0.17
N LEU A 71 -6.51 -3.59 0.98
CA LEU A 71 -5.13 -3.32 0.55
C LEU A 71 -4.23 -4.46 1.02
N TRP A 72 -3.56 -5.13 0.07
CA TRP A 72 -2.63 -6.23 0.36
C TRP A 72 -1.20 -5.85 0.00
N MET A 73 -0.35 -5.75 1.02
CA MET A 73 1.01 -5.22 0.91
C MET A 73 2.03 -6.11 1.65
N PRO A 74 2.37 -7.28 1.11
CA PRO A 74 3.45 -8.11 1.64
C PRO A 74 4.81 -7.54 1.24
N ASN A 75 5.49 -6.88 2.18
CA ASN A 75 6.75 -6.18 1.97
C ASN A 75 7.81 -6.54 3.01
N ARG A 76 9.08 -6.22 2.76
CA ARG A 76 10.06 -6.19 3.87
C ARG A 76 9.89 -4.92 4.70
N ASN A 77 9.83 -3.78 4.02
CA ASN A 77 9.65 -2.48 4.63
C ASN A 77 8.46 -1.76 3.98
N ALA A 78 7.52 -1.29 4.79
CA ALA A 78 6.42 -0.46 4.34
C ALA A 78 6.33 0.82 5.18
N LEU A 79 6.23 1.96 4.52
CA LEU A 79 6.00 3.26 5.16
C LEU A 79 4.71 3.86 4.61
N LEU A 80 3.69 3.91 5.49
CA LEU A 80 2.37 4.48 5.23
C LEU A 80 2.04 5.55 6.29
N PRO A 81 2.53 6.80 6.13
CA PRO A 81 2.30 7.93 7.02
C PRO A 81 0.83 8.18 7.38
N ALA A 82 -0.01 8.35 6.37
CA ALA A 82 -1.42 8.72 6.54
C ALA A 82 -2.31 7.93 5.57
N PRO A 83 -2.45 6.61 5.75
CA PRO A 83 -3.37 5.82 4.95
C PRO A 83 -4.81 6.12 5.37
N LEU A 84 -5.65 6.39 4.37
CA LEU A 84 -7.10 6.49 4.53
C LEU A 84 -7.73 5.28 3.86
N THR A 85 -8.22 4.31 4.65
CA THR A 85 -8.83 3.10 4.10
C THR A 85 -10.18 2.79 4.73
N SER A 86 -11.20 2.60 3.90
CA SER A 86 -12.53 2.17 4.37
C SER A 86 -12.65 0.64 4.47
N ALA A 87 -11.63 -0.09 3.99
CA ALA A 87 -11.59 -1.54 3.90
C ALA A 87 -10.36 -2.11 4.62
N PRO A 88 -10.34 -3.45 4.88
CA PRO A 88 -9.29 -4.08 5.66
C PRO A 88 -7.89 -3.88 5.08
N LEU A 89 -6.92 -3.65 5.97
CA LEU A 89 -5.52 -3.52 5.61
C LEU A 89 -4.73 -4.77 6.02
N TRP A 90 -4.06 -5.41 5.06
CA TRP A 90 -3.23 -6.58 5.29
C TRP A 90 -1.77 -6.31 4.91
N MET A 91 -0.92 -6.26 5.92
CA MET A 91 0.48 -5.83 5.79
C MET A 91 1.44 -6.80 6.52
N PRO A 92 1.66 -8.00 5.98
CA PRO A 92 2.67 -8.92 6.50
C PRO A 92 4.07 -8.42 6.14
N ASN A 93 4.72 -7.73 7.08
CA ASN A 93 5.99 -7.04 6.87
C ASN A 93 7.04 -7.38 7.92
N ARG A 94 8.33 -7.15 7.63
CA ARG A 94 9.34 -7.14 8.70
C ARG A 94 9.27 -5.84 9.49
N ASN A 95 9.26 -4.72 8.77
CA ASN A 95 9.15 -3.37 9.32
C ASN A 95 7.95 -2.65 8.69
N ALA A 96 7.05 -2.12 9.52
CA ALA A 96 5.94 -1.30 9.09
C ALA A 96 5.85 -0.02 9.94
N LEU A 97 5.70 1.12 9.28
CA LEU A 97 5.56 2.43 9.91
C LEU A 97 4.23 3.06 9.47
N LEU A 98 3.28 3.16 10.40
CA LEU A 98 1.96 3.74 10.21
C LEU A 98 1.67 4.76 11.33
N PRO A 99 2.19 5.99 11.26
CA PRO A 99 2.05 6.99 12.31
C PRO A 99 0.61 7.46 12.54
N VAL A 100 -0.16 7.72 11.48
CA VAL A 100 -1.53 8.24 11.58
C VAL A 100 -2.48 7.51 10.62
N PRO A 101 -2.72 6.20 10.79
CA PRO A 101 -3.68 5.49 9.97
C PRO A 101 -5.11 5.89 10.33
N GLN A 102 -5.90 6.23 9.31
CA GLN A 102 -7.34 6.45 9.42
C GLN A 102 -8.05 5.28 8.73
N THR A 103 -8.47 4.29 9.51
CA THR A 103 -9.13 3.10 8.95
C THR A 103 -10.47 2.82 9.62
N SER A 104 -11.51 2.64 8.81
CA SER A 104 -12.85 2.25 9.29
C SER A 104 -13.01 0.74 9.44
N ALA A 105 -11.98 -0.01 9.08
CA ALA A 105 -11.94 -1.46 8.94
C ALA A 105 -10.73 -2.05 9.69
N PRO A 106 -10.72 -3.37 9.95
CA PRO A 106 -9.64 -4.01 10.70
C PRO A 106 -8.29 -3.88 10.00
N LEU A 107 -7.25 -3.71 10.82
CA LEU A 107 -5.87 -3.60 10.41
C LEU A 107 -5.10 -4.84 10.89
N CYS A 108 -4.57 -5.63 9.97
CA CYS A 108 -3.78 -6.82 10.26
C CYS A 108 -2.33 -6.61 9.83
N MET A 109 -1.44 -6.53 10.81
CA MET A 109 0.00 -6.35 10.59
C MET A 109 0.80 -7.37 11.40
N PRO A 110 0.97 -8.60 10.88
CA PRO A 110 1.92 -9.54 11.45
C PRO A 110 3.33 -9.05 11.08
N THR A 111 3.99 -8.39 12.03
CA THR A 111 5.29 -7.76 11.79
C THR A 111 6.23 -7.94 12.97
N ARG A 112 7.53 -7.92 12.67
CA ARG A 112 8.56 -7.94 13.71
C ARG A 112 8.69 -6.57 14.38
N ASN A 113 8.61 -5.52 13.58
CA ASN A 113 8.73 -4.13 14.02
C ASN A 113 7.58 -3.31 13.40
N ALA A 114 6.56 -3.04 14.19
CA ALA A 114 5.48 -2.10 13.84
C ALA A 114 5.58 -0.84 14.70
N LEU A 115 5.39 0.32 14.07
CA LEU A 115 5.26 1.60 14.76
C LEU A 115 3.91 2.23 14.40
N LEU A 116 2.98 2.27 15.36
CA LEU A 116 1.66 2.90 15.25
C LEU A 116 1.40 3.91 16.39
N PRO A 117 2.03 5.10 16.36
CA PRO A 117 1.88 6.15 17.37
C PRO A 117 0.44 6.62 17.63
N ALA A 118 -0.35 6.83 16.58
CA ALA A 118 -1.67 7.45 16.70
C ALA A 118 -2.67 6.87 15.68
N PRO A 119 -3.07 5.60 15.82
CA PRO A 119 -4.11 5.03 14.98
C PRO A 119 -5.47 5.64 15.31
N MET A 120 -6.14 6.17 14.28
CA MET A 120 -7.56 6.51 14.34
C MET A 120 -8.34 5.39 13.65
N THR A 121 -8.60 4.32 14.40
CA THR A 121 -9.37 3.18 13.89
C THR A 121 -10.65 3.00 14.69
N SER A 122 -11.77 2.77 13.99
CA SER A 122 -13.05 2.44 14.63
C SER A 122 -13.15 0.95 15.01
N VAL A 123 -12.15 0.15 14.65
CA VAL A 123 -12.12 -1.31 14.78
C VAL A 123 -10.74 -1.76 15.28
N SER A 124 -10.68 -2.94 15.92
CA SER A 124 -9.47 -3.56 16.48
C SER A 124 -8.32 -3.65 15.47
N ALA A 125 -7.15 -3.18 15.88
CA ALA A 125 -5.89 -3.42 15.18
C ALA A 125 -5.23 -4.69 15.73
N TRP A 126 -4.97 -5.67 14.86
CA TRP A 126 -4.26 -6.89 15.19
C TRP A 126 -2.80 -6.75 14.78
N LEU A 127 -1.95 -6.53 15.80
CA LEU A 127 -0.50 -6.58 15.67
C LEU A 127 -0.03 -7.93 16.23
N GLN A 128 0.52 -8.79 15.36
CA GLN A 128 1.14 -10.03 15.82
C GLN A 128 2.65 -9.82 15.90
N PRO A 129 3.22 -9.66 17.11
CA PRO A 129 4.67 -9.64 17.28
C PRO A 129 5.22 -11.02 16.94
N ASN A 130 6.37 -11.04 16.26
CA ASN A 130 7.07 -12.25 15.80
C ASN A 130 8.43 -12.37 16.47
#